data_AF-A0A7J9LGR2-F1
#
_entry.id   AF-A0A7J9LGR2-F1
#
_cell.length_a   1.000
_cell.length_b   1.000
_cell.length_c   1.000
_cell.angle_alpha   90.00
_cell.angle_beta   90.00
_cell.angle_gamma   90.00
#
_symmetry.space_group_name_H-M   'P 1'
#
loop_
_entity.id
_entity.type
_entity.pdbx_description
1 polymer ?
#
loop_
_entity_poly.entity_id
_entity_poly.type
_entity_poly.pdbx_seq_one_letter_code
_entity_poly.pdbx_strand_id
1 'polypeptide(L)' 'MMFTFQYGNPQVVKVLDSMLEEVPEASLLYFFSLRLLLKKDKRIIFLSINPNMRVLWLKIEMEDS' A
#
# COMPACT_ATOMS: atom_id res chain seq x y z
N MET A 1 -11.98 19.08 -4.41
CA MET A 1 -11.85 18.52 -3.05
C MET A 1 -10.40 18.07 -2.90
N MET A 2 -9.61 18.78 -2.10
CA MET A 2 -8.15 18.61 -2.00
C MET A 2 -7.85 17.72 -0.79
N PHE A 3 -7.39 16.49 -1.02
CA PHE A 3 -6.99 15.58 0.06
C PHE A 3 -5.61 15.97 0.57
N THR A 4 -5.58 16.70 1.68
CA THR A 4 -4.39 16.80 2.52
C THR A 4 -4.25 15.50 3.31
N PHE A 5 -3.27 14.67 2.99
CA PHE A 5 -2.74 13.70 3.93
C PHE A 5 -1.26 14.00 4.17
N GLN A 6 -1.00 14.48 5.37
CA GLN A 6 0.28 14.36 6.04
C GLN A 6 0.71 12.88 5.99
N TYR A 7 2.02 12.64 6.00
CA TYR A 7 2.69 11.33 6.05
C TYR A 7 3.03 10.68 4.69
N GLY A 8 4.22 11.04 4.20
CA GLY A 8 4.87 10.48 3.01
C GLY A 8 5.00 11.56 1.94
N ASN A 9 6.21 11.92 1.57
CA ASN A 9 6.50 12.93 0.54
C ASN A 9 5.49 12.82 -0.63
N PRO A 10 4.69 13.86 -0.94
CA PRO A 10 3.67 13.82 -2.00
C PRO A 10 4.23 13.38 -3.35
N GLN A 11 5.52 13.63 -3.58
CA GLN A 11 6.22 13.17 -4.77
C GLN A 11 6.39 11.66 -4.78
N VAL A 12 6.70 11.04 -3.63
CA VAL A 12 6.80 9.59 -3.51
C VAL A 12 5.44 8.96 -3.73
N VAL A 13 4.36 9.48 -3.15
CA VAL A 13 3.00 8.95 -3.39
C VAL A 13 2.61 9.07 -4.87
N LYS A 14 2.89 10.20 -5.52
CA LYS A 14 2.63 10.37 -6.96
C LYS A 14 3.45 9.45 -7.86
N VAL A 15 4.75 9.33 -7.60
CA VAL A 15 5.62 8.40 -8.33
C VAL A 15 5.12 6.97 -8.12
N LEU A 16 4.69 6.67 -6.89
CA LEU A 16 4.14 5.38 -6.60
C LEU A 16 2.85 5.14 -7.43
N ASP A 17 1.87 6.03 -7.35
CA ASP A 17 0.61 5.88 -8.11
C ASP A 17 0.84 5.75 -9.64
N SER A 18 1.82 6.46 -10.21
CA SER A 18 2.15 6.33 -11.65
C SER A 18 2.74 4.98 -12.06
N MET A 19 3.46 4.30 -11.17
CA MET A 19 4.01 2.97 -11.48
C MET A 19 2.94 1.88 -11.40
N LEU A 20 1.85 2.11 -10.68
CA LEU A 20 0.76 1.15 -10.54
C LEU A 20 0.12 0.79 -11.90
N GLU A 21 0.09 1.72 -12.85
CA GLU A 21 -0.53 1.53 -14.17
C GLU A 21 0.28 0.62 -15.12
N GLU A 22 1.59 0.43 -14.88
CA GLU A 22 2.50 -0.25 -15.81
C GLU A 22 3.00 -1.62 -15.31
N VAL A 23 2.54 -2.08 -14.14
CA VAL A 23 3.26 -3.09 -13.34
C VAL A 23 2.45 -4.39 -13.15
N PRO A 24 3.10 -5.59 -13.25
CA PRO A 24 2.43 -6.88 -13.03
C PRO A 24 1.85 -7.05 -11.62
N GLU A 25 0.81 -7.87 -11.46
CA GLU A 25 0.05 -8.04 -10.21
C GLU A 25 0.91 -8.39 -8.96
N ALA A 26 1.94 -9.23 -9.10
CA ALA A 26 2.86 -9.53 -8.00
C ALA A 26 3.69 -8.32 -7.56
N SER A 27 4.01 -7.45 -8.53
CA SER A 27 4.72 -6.20 -8.28
C SER A 27 3.76 -5.14 -7.71
N LEU A 28 2.45 -5.18 -8.02
CA LEU A 28 1.43 -4.38 -7.34
C LEU A 28 1.31 -4.72 -5.86
N LEU A 29 1.31 -6.01 -5.49
CA LEU A 29 1.27 -6.41 -4.08
C LEU A 29 2.51 -5.97 -3.31
N TYR A 30 3.70 -6.13 -3.91
CA TYR A 30 4.95 -5.63 -3.33
C TYR A 30 4.87 -4.12 -3.08
N PHE A 31 4.41 -3.39 -4.08
CA PHE A 31 4.31 -1.95 -4.02
C PHE A 31 3.25 -1.43 -3.04
N PHE A 32 2.09 -2.07 -3.06
CA PHE A 32 1.00 -1.78 -2.16
C PHE A 32 1.45 -2.03 -0.72
N SER A 33 2.17 -3.12 -0.46
CA SER A 33 2.75 -3.37 0.86
C SER A 33 3.72 -2.27 1.31
N LEU A 34 4.54 -1.72 0.41
CA LEU A 34 5.42 -0.58 0.71
C LEU A 34 4.61 0.68 1.06
N ARG A 35 3.60 1.03 0.26
CA ARG A 35 2.71 2.18 0.52
C ARG A 35 1.98 2.02 1.84
N LEU A 36 1.55 0.81 2.16
CA LEU A 36 0.79 0.48 3.35
C LEU A 36 1.67 0.51 4.60
N LEU A 37 2.94 0.11 4.49
CA LEU A 37 3.94 0.32 5.53
C LEU A 37 4.19 1.81 5.80
N LEU A 38 3.91 2.74 4.89
CA LEU A 38 4.03 4.18 5.18
C LEU A 38 2.90 4.69 6.10
N LYS A 39 1.73 4.05 6.09
CA LYS A 39 0.58 4.39 6.96
C LYS A 39 0.75 3.75 8.34
N LYS A 40 0.93 4.55 9.40
CA LYS A 40 1.24 4.06 10.76
C LYS A 40 0.23 3.02 11.27
N ASP A 41 -1.06 3.26 11.09
CA ASP A 41 -2.12 2.40 11.63
C ASP A 41 -2.20 1.05 10.89
N LYS A 42 -2.12 1.11 9.56
CA LYS A 42 -2.13 -0.06 8.68
C LYS A 42 -0.83 -0.88 8.79
N ARG A 43 0.31 -0.22 9.02
CA ARG A 43 1.60 -0.88 9.30
C ARG A 43 1.51 -1.79 10.53
N ILE A 44 0.92 -1.31 11.62
CA ILE A 44 0.81 -2.09 12.87
C ILE A 44 -0.05 -3.34 12.63
N ILE A 45 -1.16 -3.20 11.90
CA ILE A 45 -2.04 -4.31 11.52
C ILE A 45 -1.30 -5.30 10.59
N PHE A 46 -0.63 -4.80 9.55
CA PHE A 46 0.10 -5.66 8.61
C PHE A 46 1.20 -6.48 9.28
N LEU A 47 1.94 -5.88 10.22
CA LEU A 47 3.02 -6.56 10.94
C LEU A 47 2.49 -7.58 11.95
N SER A 48 1.29 -7.39 12.50
CA SER A 48 0.66 -8.34 13.44
C SER A 48 0.01 -9.54 12.77
N ILE A 49 -0.26 -9.47 11.46
CA ILE A 49 -0.80 -10.59 10.68
C ILE A 49 0.26 -11.67 10.47
N ASN A 50 -0.18 -12.93 10.59
CA ASN A 50 0.63 -14.12 10.30
C ASN A 50 1.24 -14.01 8.88
N PRO A 51 2.55 -14.24 8.70
CA PRO A 51 3.22 -14.14 7.40
C PRO A 51 2.49 -14.87 6.26
N ASN A 52 1.90 -16.04 6.52
CA ASN A 52 1.19 -16.85 5.52
C ASN A 52 -0.13 -16.20 5.06
N MET A 53 -0.71 -15.31 5.87
CA MET A 53 -1.98 -14.62 5.59
C MET A 53 -1.81 -13.19 5.07
N ARG A 54 -0.57 -12.66 5.06
CA ARG A 54 -0.30 -11.28 4.63
C ARG A 54 -0.68 -11.03 3.18
N VAL A 55 -0.44 -12.01 2.30
CA VAL A 55 -0.81 -11.89 0.88
C VAL A 55 -2.31 -11.78 0.70
N LEU A 56 -3.10 -12.59 1.42
CA LEU A 56 -4.56 -12.54 1.34
C LEU A 56 -5.10 -11.21 1.86
N TRP A 57 -4.58 -10.74 2.99
CA TRP A 57 -5.00 -9.46 3.56
C TRP A 57 -4.64 -8.27 2.64
N LEU A 58 -3.47 -8.28 2.00
CA LEU A 58 -3.09 -7.25 1.02
C LEU A 58 -4.04 -7.23 -0.18
N LYS A 59 -4.52 -8.38 -0.66
CA LYS A 59 -5.50 -8.44 -1.75
C LYS A 59 -6.84 -7.81 -1.36
N ILE A 60 -7.37 -8.16 -0.19
CA ILE A 60 -8.62 -7.59 0.32
C ILE A 60 -8.49 -6.08 0.51
N GLU A 61 -7.41 -5.63 1.14
CA GLU A 61 -7.18 -4.20 1.38
C GLU A 61 -6.89 -3.41 0.10
N MET A 62 -6.38 -4.05 -0.97
CA MET A 62 -6.30 -3.44 -2.31
C MET A 62 -7.68 -3.31 -2.96
N GLU A 63 -8.55 -4.30 -2.83
CA GLU A 63 -9.92 -4.29 -3.38
C GLU A 63 -10.83 -3.28 -2.67
N ASP A 64 -10.62 -3.06 -1.36
CA ASP A 64 -11.35 -2.09 -0.54
C ASP A 64 -10.87 -0.63 -0.72
N SER A 65 -9.73 -0.40 -1.38
CA SER A 65 -9.07 0.92 -1.50
C SER A 65 -9.39 1.65 -2.79
#